data_AF-A0A0L6WYB7-F1
#
_entry.id   AF-A0A0L6WYB7-F1
#
_cell.length_a   1.000
_cell.length_b   1.000
_cell.length_c   1.000
_cell.angle_alpha   90.00
_cell.angle_beta   90.00
_cell.angle_gamma   90.00
#
_symmetry.space_group_name_H-M   'P 1'
#
loop_
_entity.id
_entity.type
_entity.pdbx_description
1 polymer ?
#
loop_
_entity_poly.entity_id
_entity_poly.type
_entity_poly.pdbx_seq_one_letter_code
_entity_poly.pdbx_strand_id
1 'polypeptide(L)'
;FDDLLHYFKYASSAYSRLCPRPNGNTLLIEKTNRAVKQFSNELTDIQGFVARDSHRKEIIVALRGSASLINFLLDGQLLLVPLVIPGVSAPVGVRVHSGFLAAWNSVVAQVLLVVTQQIKSHPGFAIVTVGHSLGGALATLAAVTLKHNFLETWVSSGNDGSGHNHPQDTNREVRTYSYGAPRLGNKEFAEYVNSELGTRAFRVVHTTDGVPTVIPVSLGYHHHGIEYWLSADPASKDTTFLCCPDGEDPTCSASIPSRGVTPAH
;
A
#
# COMPACT_ATOMS: atom_id res chain seq x y z
N PHE A 1 3.04 16.61 -4.68
CA PHE A 1 3.43 15.99 -5.96
C PHE A 1 4.78 15.29 -5.84
N ASP A 2 5.85 15.98 -5.45
CA ASP A 2 7.20 15.39 -5.39
C ASP A 2 7.30 14.11 -4.56
N ASP A 3 6.60 14.01 -3.43
CA ASP A 3 6.54 12.76 -2.66
C ASP A 3 5.80 11.65 -3.40
N LEU A 4 4.70 11.96 -4.12
CA LEU A 4 4.02 10.97 -4.97
C LEU A 4 4.96 10.44 -6.06
N LEU A 5 5.73 11.33 -6.70
CA LEU A 5 6.72 10.91 -7.69
C LEU A 5 7.86 10.10 -7.06
N HIS A 6 8.31 10.47 -5.86
CA HIS A 6 9.35 9.75 -5.14
C HIS A 6 8.93 8.30 -4.84
N TYR A 7 7.74 8.10 -4.28
CA TYR A 7 7.25 6.76 -3.94
C TYR A 7 6.78 5.96 -5.17
N PHE A 8 6.34 6.62 -6.23
CA PHE A 8 6.06 5.97 -7.51
C PHE A 8 7.29 5.24 -8.07
N LYS A 9 8.49 5.81 -7.94
CA LYS A 9 9.74 5.16 -8.38
C LYS A 9 9.98 3.82 -7.68
N TYR A 10 9.60 3.69 -6.41
CA TYR A 10 9.66 2.42 -5.69
C TYR A 10 8.62 1.42 -6.18
N ALA A 11 7.37 1.87 -6.37
CA ALA A 11 6.31 1.04 -6.94
C ALA A 11 6.68 0.52 -8.34
N SER A 12 7.23 1.38 -9.19
CA SER A 12 7.75 1.01 -10.52
C SER A 12 8.94 0.04 -10.43
N SER A 13 9.88 0.28 -9.50
CA SER A 13 11.03 -0.60 -9.28
C SER A 13 10.63 -2.04 -8.91
N ALA A 14 9.44 -2.25 -8.33
CA ALA A 14 8.96 -3.59 -7.96
C ALA A 14 8.74 -4.51 -9.17
N TYR A 15 8.61 -3.96 -10.38
CA TYR A 15 8.49 -4.73 -11.62
C TYR A 15 9.84 -5.10 -12.24
N SER A 16 10.94 -4.51 -11.77
CA SER A 16 12.28 -4.79 -12.29
C SER A 16 12.80 -6.13 -11.77
N ARG A 17 13.14 -7.05 -12.69
CA ARG A 17 13.74 -8.36 -12.35
C ARG A 17 14.99 -8.25 -11.48
N LEU A 18 15.78 -7.18 -11.67
CA LEU A 18 16.97 -6.90 -10.89
C LEU A 18 17.01 -5.41 -10.52
N CYS A 19 16.77 -5.10 -9.25
CA CYS A 19 16.89 -3.74 -8.72
C CYS A 19 17.74 -3.74 -7.44
N PRO A 20 19.08 -3.73 -7.55
CA PRO A 20 19.97 -3.88 -6.39
C PRO A 20 20.00 -2.62 -5.51
N ARG A 21 19.56 -1.47 -6.05
CA ARG A 21 19.47 -0.18 -5.37
C ARG A 21 18.18 0.56 -5.74
N PRO A 22 17.01 0.13 -5.22
CA PRO A 22 15.74 0.79 -5.50
C PRO A 22 15.80 2.26 -5.10
N ASN A 23 15.62 3.16 -6.06
CA ASN A 23 15.78 4.62 -5.89
C ASN A 23 17.14 5.03 -5.27
N GLY A 24 18.21 4.26 -5.55
CA GLY A 24 19.55 4.49 -4.96
C GLY A 24 19.74 3.97 -3.53
N ASN A 25 18.69 3.42 -2.91
CA ASN A 25 18.68 3.02 -1.51
C ASN A 25 19.07 1.56 -1.26
N THR A 26 19.23 1.19 0.02
CA THR A 26 19.69 -0.15 0.42
C THR A 26 18.56 -1.17 0.25
N LEU A 27 18.75 -2.14 -0.65
CA LEU A 27 17.89 -3.31 -0.73
C LEU A 27 18.17 -4.27 0.44
N LEU A 28 17.13 -4.74 1.13
CA LEU A 28 17.26 -5.69 2.23
C LEU A 28 17.02 -7.11 1.70
N ILE A 29 17.96 -8.00 2.02
CA ILE A 29 18.04 -9.37 1.49
C ILE A 29 17.96 -10.33 2.69
N GLU A 30 17.05 -11.30 2.64
CA GLU A 30 17.04 -12.37 3.65
C GLU A 30 18.26 -13.28 3.41
N LYS A 31 19.07 -13.53 4.44
CA LYS A 31 20.30 -14.34 4.37
C LYS A 31 20.04 -15.85 4.49
N THR A 32 18.89 -16.35 4.06
CA THR A 32 18.58 -17.78 4.05
C THR A 32 18.84 -18.34 2.63
N ASN A 33 20.02 -18.94 2.47
CA ASN A 33 20.46 -19.81 1.36
C ASN A 33 19.94 -19.51 -0.07
N ARG A 34 20.81 -18.86 -0.87
CA ARG A 34 20.73 -18.63 -2.32
C ARG A 34 19.55 -17.74 -2.79
N ALA A 35 19.81 -16.43 -2.75
CA ALA A 35 19.19 -15.37 -3.56
C ALA A 35 17.75 -14.92 -3.23
N VAL A 36 17.45 -14.59 -1.98
CA VAL A 36 16.21 -13.84 -1.64
C VAL A 36 16.51 -12.34 -1.56
N LYS A 37 16.62 -11.69 -2.73
CA LYS A 37 16.70 -10.22 -2.86
C LYS A 37 15.34 -9.53 -2.73
N GLN A 38 14.26 -10.30 -2.76
CA GLN A 38 12.87 -9.92 -2.95
C GLN A 38 12.02 -10.96 -2.23
N PHE A 39 10.90 -10.58 -1.61
CA PHE A 39 9.91 -11.58 -1.16
C PHE A 39 9.09 -12.00 -2.37
N SER A 40 8.81 -13.28 -2.49
CA SER A 40 8.03 -13.81 -3.60
C SER A 40 7.27 -15.07 -3.21
N ASN A 41 6.12 -15.26 -3.84
CA ASN A 41 5.38 -16.50 -3.79
C ASN A 41 4.99 -16.90 -5.22
N GLU A 42 5.65 -17.94 -5.74
CA GLU A 42 5.46 -18.39 -7.12
C GLU A 42 4.04 -18.88 -7.42
N LEU A 43 3.35 -19.45 -6.41
CA LEU A 43 1.98 -19.95 -6.56
C LEU A 43 0.94 -18.84 -6.72
N THR A 44 1.21 -17.67 -6.16
CA THR A 44 0.31 -16.50 -6.21
C THR A 44 0.84 -15.39 -7.12
N ASP A 45 2.00 -15.60 -7.76
CA ASP A 45 2.75 -14.61 -8.57
C ASP A 45 2.95 -13.26 -7.85
N ILE A 46 3.03 -13.27 -6.52
CA ILE A 46 3.27 -12.07 -5.74
C ILE A 46 4.77 -11.88 -5.57
N GLN A 47 5.22 -10.65 -5.83
CA GLN A 47 6.61 -10.25 -5.71
C GLN A 47 6.71 -8.87 -5.08
N GLY A 48 7.81 -8.62 -4.39
CA GLY A 48 8.10 -7.31 -3.85
C GLY A 48 9.45 -7.25 -3.16
N PHE A 49 9.76 -6.12 -2.56
CA PHE A 49 11.00 -5.96 -1.81
C PHE A 49 10.79 -5.06 -0.59
N VAL A 50 11.74 -5.17 0.35
CA VAL A 50 11.89 -4.19 1.42
C VAL A 50 13.18 -3.42 1.18
N ALA A 51 13.11 -2.10 1.22
CA ALA A 51 14.27 -1.21 1.12
C ALA A 51 14.36 -0.33 2.36
N ARG A 52 15.58 0.09 2.70
CA ARG A 52 15.83 1.08 3.74
C ARG A 52 16.31 2.37 3.09
N ASP A 53 15.54 3.44 3.26
CA ASP A 53 15.95 4.80 2.96
C ASP A 53 16.49 5.45 4.24
N SER A 54 17.81 5.47 4.37
CA SER A 54 18.47 6.06 5.55
C SER A 54 18.45 7.59 5.55
N HIS A 55 18.26 8.23 4.39
CA HIS A 55 18.20 9.68 4.28
C HIS A 55 16.84 10.19 4.77
N ARG A 56 15.75 9.54 4.37
CA ARG A 56 14.38 9.84 4.85
C ARG A 56 14.03 9.14 6.17
N LYS A 57 14.88 8.23 6.65
CA LYS A 57 14.64 7.39 7.83
C LYS A 57 13.36 6.55 7.68
N GLU A 58 13.27 5.82 6.59
CA GLU A 58 12.09 5.04 6.20
C GLU A 58 12.44 3.60 5.84
N ILE A 59 11.56 2.68 6.21
CA ILE A 59 11.51 1.30 5.71
C ILE A 59 10.41 1.22 4.66
N ILE A 60 10.80 0.98 3.41
CA ILE A 60 9.90 0.92 2.26
C ILE A 60 9.55 -0.53 1.97
N VAL A 61 8.26 -0.87 1.96
CA VAL A 61 7.75 -2.17 1.50
C VAL A 61 7.08 -1.96 0.14
N ALA A 62 7.74 -2.37 -0.93
CA ALA A 62 7.24 -2.21 -2.29
C ALA A 62 6.65 -3.52 -2.82
N LEU A 63 5.39 -3.48 -3.27
CA LEU A 63 4.65 -4.63 -3.78
C LEU A 63 4.37 -4.46 -5.27
N ARG A 64 4.71 -5.51 -6.02
CA ARG A 64 4.47 -5.60 -7.46
C ARG A 64 3.01 -6.01 -7.70
N GLY A 65 2.38 -5.45 -8.73
CA GLY A 65 1.13 -6.00 -9.28
C GLY A 65 1.36 -7.20 -10.19
N SER A 66 0.29 -7.95 -10.50
CA SER A 66 0.35 -9.09 -11.40
C SER A 66 0.69 -8.70 -12.84
N ALA A 67 1.30 -9.62 -13.59
CA ALA A 67 1.49 -9.43 -15.04
C ALA A 67 0.18 -9.51 -15.83
N SER A 68 -0.86 -10.16 -15.28
CA SER A 68 -2.20 -10.25 -15.87
C SER A 68 -3.26 -9.74 -14.88
N LEU A 69 -3.26 -8.44 -14.66
CA LEU A 69 -4.18 -7.75 -13.75
C LEU A 69 -5.64 -7.99 -14.10
N ILE A 70 -5.97 -8.03 -15.40
CA ILE A 70 -7.32 -8.27 -15.87
C ILE A 70 -7.78 -9.66 -15.46
N ASN A 71 -6.97 -10.70 -15.68
CA ASN A 71 -7.31 -12.05 -15.23
C ASN A 71 -7.44 -12.10 -13.71
N PHE A 72 -6.53 -11.48 -12.97
CA PHE A 72 -6.60 -11.46 -11.51
C PHE A 72 -7.92 -10.86 -10.99
N LEU A 73 -8.37 -9.76 -11.60
CA LEU A 73 -9.54 -9.00 -11.19
C LEU A 73 -10.86 -9.58 -11.70
N LEU A 74 -10.88 -10.12 -12.91
CA LEU A 74 -12.09 -10.63 -13.56
C LEU A 74 -12.29 -12.14 -13.34
N ASP A 75 -11.21 -12.93 -13.31
CA ASP A 75 -11.27 -14.38 -12.99
C ASP A 75 -11.28 -14.61 -11.48
N GLY A 76 -10.80 -13.63 -10.70
CA GLY A 76 -10.99 -13.58 -9.26
C GLY A 76 -12.48 -13.50 -8.96
N GLN A 77 -13.00 -14.43 -8.17
CA GLN A 77 -14.33 -14.26 -7.58
C GLN A 77 -14.27 -12.92 -6.83
N LEU A 78 -15.00 -11.90 -7.32
CA LEU A 78 -15.21 -10.58 -6.68
C LEU A 78 -15.90 -10.69 -5.30
N LEU A 79 -15.75 -11.84 -4.66
CA LEU A 79 -16.20 -12.26 -3.37
C LEU A 79 -15.50 -11.45 -2.29
N LEU A 80 -16.31 -10.72 -1.54
CA LEU A 80 -15.94 -10.05 -0.30
C LEU A 80 -15.93 -11.06 0.85
N VAL A 81 -14.74 -11.36 1.37
CA VAL A 81 -14.52 -12.25 2.52
C VAL A 81 -14.10 -11.45 3.75
N PRO A 82 -14.36 -11.94 4.98
CA PRO A 82 -13.88 -11.30 6.20
C PRO A 82 -12.36 -11.06 6.16
N LEU A 83 -11.92 -9.90 6.64
CA LEU A 83 -10.49 -9.60 6.74
C LEU A 83 -9.84 -10.45 7.84
N VAL A 84 -9.00 -11.40 7.43
CA VAL A 84 -8.25 -12.29 8.34
C VAL A 84 -6.77 -12.27 7.97
N ILE A 85 -5.98 -11.53 8.75
CA ILE A 85 -4.52 -11.40 8.59
C ILE A 85 -3.87 -11.67 9.95
N PRO A 86 -2.75 -12.41 10.02
CA PRO A 86 -1.99 -12.60 11.25
C PRO A 86 -1.64 -11.28 11.95
N GLY A 87 -2.01 -11.16 13.22
CA GLY A 87 -1.72 -9.97 14.04
C GLY A 87 -2.63 -8.76 13.78
N VAL A 88 -3.72 -8.92 13.03
CA VAL A 88 -4.70 -7.85 12.76
C VAL A 88 -6.06 -8.21 13.38
N SER A 89 -6.59 -7.30 14.18
CA SER A 89 -7.95 -7.39 14.74
C SER A 89 -8.82 -6.33 14.07
N ALA A 90 -9.63 -6.75 13.10
CA ALA A 90 -10.55 -5.88 12.38
C ALA A 90 -11.97 -5.95 12.97
N PRO A 91 -12.75 -4.84 12.94
CA PRO A 91 -14.16 -4.86 13.33
C PRO A 91 -15.00 -5.85 12.52
N VAL A 92 -16.12 -6.30 13.12
CA VAL A 92 -17.13 -7.11 12.41
C VAL A 92 -17.65 -6.34 11.20
N GLY A 93 -17.81 -7.03 10.07
CA GLY A 93 -18.31 -6.44 8.83
C GLY A 93 -17.22 -5.96 7.89
N VAL A 94 -15.96 -5.83 8.34
CA VAL A 94 -14.83 -5.50 7.46
C VAL A 94 -14.54 -6.67 6.51
N ARG A 95 -14.72 -6.44 5.20
CA ARG A 95 -14.53 -7.44 4.16
C ARG A 95 -13.66 -6.93 3.01
N VAL A 96 -12.87 -7.82 2.44
CA VAL A 96 -11.92 -7.53 1.36
C VAL A 96 -12.07 -8.55 0.23
N HIS A 97 -11.58 -8.20 -0.96
CA HIS A 97 -11.51 -9.12 -2.08
C HIS A 97 -10.72 -10.37 -1.72
N SER A 98 -11.33 -11.55 -1.92
CA SER A 98 -10.75 -12.85 -1.59
C SER A 98 -9.35 -13.05 -2.17
N GLY A 99 -9.16 -12.72 -3.45
CA GLY A 99 -7.87 -12.83 -4.14
C GLY A 99 -6.79 -11.92 -3.55
N PHE A 100 -7.11 -10.67 -3.20
CA PHE A 100 -6.12 -9.74 -2.62
C PHE A 100 -5.69 -10.21 -1.24
N LEU A 101 -6.64 -10.71 -0.44
CA LEU A 101 -6.35 -11.27 0.88
C LEU A 101 -5.46 -12.51 0.80
N ALA A 102 -5.80 -13.44 -0.10
CA ALA A 102 -4.99 -14.65 -0.32
C ALA A 102 -3.58 -14.32 -0.78
N ALA A 103 -3.45 -13.38 -1.74
CA ALA A 103 -2.18 -12.87 -2.23
C ALA A 103 -1.33 -12.26 -1.10
N TRP A 104 -1.90 -11.38 -0.28
CA TRP A 104 -1.18 -10.77 0.85
C TRP A 104 -0.76 -11.80 1.91
N ASN A 105 -1.68 -12.69 2.30
CA ASN A 105 -1.41 -13.72 3.31
C ASN A 105 -0.31 -14.70 2.87
N SER A 106 -0.05 -14.83 1.56
CA SER A 106 1.02 -15.68 1.03
C SER A 106 2.44 -15.14 1.31
N VAL A 107 2.58 -13.84 1.61
CA VAL A 107 3.88 -13.17 1.81
C VAL A 107 4.00 -12.41 3.15
N VAL A 108 2.89 -12.23 3.89
CA VAL A 108 2.85 -11.42 5.13
C VAL A 108 3.92 -11.81 6.15
N ALA A 109 4.19 -13.11 6.34
CA ALA A 109 5.18 -13.59 7.30
C ALA A 109 6.61 -13.15 6.94
N GLN A 110 6.98 -13.19 5.65
CA GLN A 110 8.29 -12.74 5.15
C GLN A 110 8.45 -11.23 5.36
N VAL A 111 7.40 -10.45 5.05
CA VAL A 111 7.42 -8.99 5.25
C VAL A 111 7.53 -8.64 6.72
N LEU A 112 6.72 -9.24 7.60
CA LEU A 112 6.77 -9.00 9.04
C LEU A 112 8.14 -9.32 9.63
N LEU A 113 8.78 -10.42 9.20
CA LEU A 113 10.12 -10.79 9.65
C LEU A 113 11.14 -9.70 9.31
N VAL A 114 11.21 -9.30 8.03
CA VAL A 114 12.20 -8.32 7.56
C VAL A 114 11.97 -6.96 8.19
N VAL A 115 10.70 -6.48 8.23
CA VAL A 115 10.38 -5.18 8.82
C VAL A 115 10.65 -5.18 10.33
N THR A 116 10.33 -6.26 11.05
CA THR A 116 10.65 -6.38 12.48
C THR A 116 12.14 -6.23 12.74
N GLN A 117 12.99 -6.89 11.94
CA GLN A 117 14.44 -6.78 12.06
C GLN A 117 14.92 -5.34 11.83
N GLN A 118 14.34 -4.64 10.85
CA GLN A 118 14.70 -3.27 10.56
C GLN A 118 14.26 -2.30 11.64
N ILE A 119 13.03 -2.40 12.13
CA ILE A 119 12.52 -1.53 13.20
C ILE A 119 13.32 -1.75 14.49
N LYS A 120 13.68 -2.99 14.85
CA LYS A 120 14.56 -3.25 15.99
C LYS A 120 15.94 -2.59 15.85
N SER A 121 16.49 -2.57 14.64
CA SER A 121 17.81 -1.98 14.37
C SER A 121 17.76 -0.46 14.14
N HIS A 122 16.56 0.08 13.86
CA HIS A 122 16.32 1.49 13.52
C HIS A 122 15.00 1.98 14.13
N PRO A 123 14.90 2.08 15.47
CA PRO A 123 13.63 2.30 16.18
C PRO A 123 12.94 3.65 15.88
N GLY A 124 13.63 4.60 15.25
CA GLY A 124 13.08 5.88 14.82
C GLY A 124 12.70 5.97 13.34
N PHE A 125 12.65 4.86 12.61
CA PHE A 125 12.30 4.85 11.19
C PHE A 125 10.79 4.67 10.99
N ALA A 126 10.23 5.42 10.05
CA ALA A 126 8.85 5.24 9.61
C ALA A 126 8.73 4.01 8.68
N ILE A 127 7.51 3.53 8.47
CA ILE A 127 7.21 2.47 7.51
C ILE A 127 6.39 3.08 6.37
N VAL A 128 6.79 2.81 5.13
CA VAL A 128 6.02 3.23 3.95
C VAL A 128 5.74 2.00 3.10
N THR A 129 4.47 1.71 2.83
CA THR A 129 4.08 0.69 1.87
C THR A 129 3.76 1.35 0.54
N VAL A 130 4.18 0.72 -0.55
CA VAL A 130 3.96 1.27 -1.90
C VAL A 130 3.60 0.16 -2.87
N GLY A 131 2.79 0.48 -3.86
CA GLY A 131 2.51 -0.47 -4.94
C GLY A 131 1.68 0.12 -6.05
N HIS A 132 1.85 -0.45 -7.24
CA HIS A 132 1.08 -0.08 -8.43
C HIS A 132 0.09 -1.19 -8.78
N SER A 133 -1.08 -0.81 -9.28
CA SER A 133 -2.15 -1.72 -9.67
C SER A 133 -2.57 -2.65 -8.53
N LEU A 134 -2.64 -3.97 -8.76
CA LEU A 134 -2.79 -4.98 -7.71
C LEU A 134 -1.83 -4.75 -6.53
N GLY A 135 -0.58 -4.38 -6.80
CA GLY A 135 0.41 -4.11 -5.77
C GLY A 135 -0.01 -2.97 -4.83
N GLY A 136 -0.78 -1.99 -5.31
CA GLY A 136 -1.32 -0.91 -4.49
C GLY A 136 -2.43 -1.38 -3.54
N ALA A 137 -3.25 -2.34 -3.97
CA ALA A 137 -4.20 -3.02 -3.08
C ALA A 137 -3.47 -3.79 -1.98
N LEU A 138 -2.42 -4.54 -2.34
CA LEU A 138 -1.57 -5.24 -1.36
C LEU A 138 -0.82 -4.28 -0.43
N ALA A 139 -0.38 -3.13 -0.93
CA ALA A 139 0.28 -2.09 -0.11
C ALA A 139 -0.65 -1.52 0.97
N THR A 140 -1.95 -1.42 0.68
CA THR A 140 -2.95 -1.01 1.67
C THR A 140 -3.12 -2.08 2.76
N LEU A 141 -3.25 -3.37 2.39
CA LEU A 141 -3.29 -4.47 3.37
C LEU A 141 -2.01 -4.52 4.21
N ALA A 142 -0.85 -4.32 3.58
CA ALA A 142 0.43 -4.27 4.24
C ALA A 142 0.49 -3.12 5.27
N ALA A 143 -0.01 -1.93 4.95
CA ALA A 143 -0.01 -0.80 5.87
C ALA A 143 -0.84 -1.07 7.13
N VAL A 144 -2.07 -1.60 6.95
CA VAL A 144 -2.93 -2.00 8.09
C VAL A 144 -2.22 -3.06 8.94
N THR A 145 -1.63 -4.07 8.29
CA THR A 145 -0.92 -5.16 8.97
C THR A 145 0.26 -4.65 9.80
N LEU A 146 1.12 -3.84 9.18
CA LEU A 146 2.32 -3.31 9.82
C LEU A 146 1.97 -2.34 10.95
N LYS A 147 0.91 -1.54 10.77
CA LYS A 147 0.43 -0.67 11.84
C LYS A 147 0.05 -1.49 13.08
N HIS A 148 -0.81 -2.50 12.93
CA HIS A 148 -1.21 -3.37 14.05
C HIS A 148 -0.04 -4.09 14.72
N ASN A 149 0.92 -4.60 13.94
CA ASN A 149 2.05 -5.37 14.48
C ASN A 149 3.13 -4.49 15.15
N PHE A 150 3.19 -3.18 14.87
CA PHE A 150 4.21 -2.28 15.45
C PHE A 150 3.64 -1.16 16.33
N LEU A 151 2.32 -1.03 16.43
CA LEU A 151 1.62 -0.06 17.29
C LEU A 151 2.13 -0.10 18.75
N GLU A 152 2.17 -1.27 19.38
CA GLU A 152 2.61 -1.41 20.77
C GLU A 152 4.11 -1.12 20.97
N THR A 153 4.94 -1.46 19.98
CA THR A 153 6.39 -1.21 20.02
C THR A 153 6.68 0.29 20.05
N TRP A 154 5.91 1.07 19.27
CA TRP A 154 6.07 2.52 19.21
C TRP A 154 5.50 3.24 20.44
N VAL A 155 4.38 2.76 20.98
CA VAL A 155 3.77 3.29 22.22
C VAL A 155 4.69 3.05 23.43
N SER A 156 5.25 1.85 23.57
CA SER A 156 6.13 1.50 24.71
C SER A 156 7.45 2.26 24.69
N SER A 157 7.91 2.69 23.52
CA SER A 157 9.14 3.44 23.32
C SER A 157 8.97 4.96 23.49
N GLY A 158 7.78 5.43 23.89
CA GLY A 158 7.47 6.85 24.15
C GLY A 158 7.15 7.16 25.62
N ASN A 159 7.14 6.14 26.49
CA ASN A 159 6.91 6.30 27.92
C ASN A 159 8.25 6.11 28.66
N ASP A 160 9.05 7.16 28.75
CA ASP A 160 10.34 7.15 29.45
C ASP A 160 10.21 7.29 30.99
N GLY A 161 8.98 7.29 31.51
CA GLY A 161 8.71 7.46 32.94
C GLY A 161 8.93 8.89 33.46
N SER A 162 9.21 9.87 32.61
CA SER A 162 9.48 11.26 33.02
C SER A 162 8.24 12.10 33.32
N GLY A 163 7.02 11.57 33.10
CA GLY A 163 5.77 12.30 33.33
C GLY A 163 5.56 13.49 32.39
N HIS A 164 6.42 13.65 31.38
CA HIS A 164 6.25 14.64 30.33
C HIS A 164 5.66 13.98 29.09
N ASN A 165 4.52 14.50 28.61
CA ASN A 165 4.01 14.20 27.27
C ASN A 165 5.06 14.69 26.26
N HIS A 166 5.99 13.81 25.88
CA HIS A 166 6.91 14.10 24.80
C HIS A 166 6.04 14.35 23.56
N PRO A 167 6.15 15.52 22.89
CA PRO A 167 5.41 15.74 21.65
C PRO A 167 5.72 14.57 20.73
N GLN A 168 4.64 13.92 20.27
CA GLN A 168 4.64 12.71 19.46
C GLN A 168 5.90 12.67 18.59
N ASP A 169 6.73 11.64 18.77
CA ASP A 169 7.87 11.38 17.89
C ASP A 169 7.29 11.08 16.50
N THR A 170 7.05 12.14 15.71
CA THR A 170 6.24 12.15 14.47
C THR A 170 6.83 11.29 13.36
N ASN A 171 7.97 10.65 13.60
CA ASN A 171 8.66 9.81 12.63
C ASN A 171 8.35 8.31 12.77
N ARG A 172 7.43 7.92 13.69
CA ARG A 172 6.98 6.53 13.88
C ARG A 172 5.59 6.31 13.29
N GLU A 173 5.51 6.44 11.97
CA GLU A 173 4.24 6.36 11.24
C GLU A 173 4.25 5.28 10.17
N VAL A 174 3.07 4.70 9.92
CA VAL A 174 2.83 3.90 8.72
C VAL A 174 2.10 4.77 7.70
N ARG A 175 2.65 4.87 6.49
CA ARG A 175 2.04 5.54 5.32
C ARG A 175 1.88 4.52 4.18
N THR A 176 0.85 4.67 3.36
CA THR A 176 0.68 3.86 2.14
C THR A 176 0.52 4.75 0.92
N TYR A 177 1.20 4.40 -0.17
CA TYR A 177 1.05 5.03 -1.49
C TYR A 177 0.66 3.96 -2.51
N SER A 178 -0.58 4.07 -2.99
CA SER A 178 -1.11 3.20 -4.04
C SER A 178 -1.23 3.99 -5.34
N TYR A 179 -0.86 3.37 -6.46
CA TYR A 179 -0.91 3.95 -7.79
C TYR A 179 -1.79 3.09 -8.68
N GLY A 180 -2.83 3.64 -9.29
CA GLY A 180 -3.73 2.89 -10.18
C GLY A 180 -4.40 1.68 -9.51
N ALA A 181 -4.59 1.70 -8.20
CA ALA A 181 -5.06 0.55 -7.45
C ALA A 181 -6.58 0.38 -7.56
N PRO A 182 -7.09 -0.86 -7.77
CA PRO A 182 -8.52 -1.15 -7.78
C PRO A 182 -9.12 -1.00 -6.37
N ARG A 183 -10.46 -0.95 -6.30
CA ARG A 183 -11.17 -1.04 -5.01
C ARG A 183 -10.81 -2.36 -4.30
N LEU A 184 -10.50 -2.31 -3.01
CA LEU A 184 -9.95 -3.46 -2.27
C LEU A 184 -10.99 -4.21 -1.43
N GLY A 185 -11.96 -3.50 -0.86
CA GLY A 185 -12.93 -4.08 0.06
C GLY A 185 -14.23 -3.31 0.09
N ASN A 186 -15.09 -3.66 1.05
CA ASN A 186 -16.37 -3.00 1.23
C ASN A 186 -16.24 -1.62 1.87
N LYS A 187 -17.38 -0.93 2.04
CA LYS A 187 -17.44 0.37 2.71
C LYS A 187 -16.85 0.32 4.12
N GLU A 188 -17.19 -0.70 4.90
CA GLU A 188 -16.67 -0.92 6.24
C GLU A 188 -15.16 -1.08 6.25
N PHE A 189 -14.59 -1.76 5.24
CA PHE A 189 -13.15 -1.82 5.06
C PHE A 189 -12.54 -0.46 4.71
N ALA A 190 -13.20 0.32 3.85
CA ALA A 190 -12.71 1.65 3.50
C ALA A 190 -12.68 2.59 4.71
N GLU A 191 -13.74 2.57 5.52
CA GLU A 191 -13.84 3.31 6.79
C GLU A 191 -12.81 2.81 7.81
N TYR A 192 -12.57 1.50 7.89
CA TYR A 192 -11.54 0.91 8.74
C TYR A 192 -10.13 1.38 8.35
N VAL A 193 -9.79 1.40 7.05
CA VAL A 193 -8.50 1.97 6.59
C VAL A 193 -8.39 3.45 6.95
N ASN A 194 -9.47 4.23 6.81
CA ASN A 194 -9.49 5.63 7.22
C ASN A 194 -9.28 5.80 8.73
N SER A 195 -9.87 4.94 9.57
CA SER A 195 -9.62 4.98 11.02
C SER A 195 -8.20 4.57 11.38
N GLU A 196 -7.60 3.65 10.62
CA GLU A 196 -6.24 3.19 10.88
C GLU A 196 -5.19 4.22 10.41
N LEU A 197 -5.32 4.75 9.20
CA LEU A 197 -4.26 5.54 8.57
C LEU A 197 -4.57 7.05 8.58
N GLY A 198 -5.83 7.46 8.73
CA GLY A 198 -6.24 8.85 8.59
C GLY A 198 -5.87 9.39 7.22
N THR A 199 -5.19 10.55 7.18
CA THR A 199 -4.72 11.20 5.94
C THR A 199 -3.44 10.56 5.36
N ARG A 200 -2.96 9.44 5.91
CA ARG A 200 -1.70 8.77 5.52
C ARG A 200 -1.88 7.66 4.48
N ALA A 201 -3.08 7.52 3.93
CA ALA A 201 -3.38 6.62 2.82
C ALA A 201 -3.57 7.42 1.52
N PHE A 202 -2.54 7.42 0.69
CA PHE A 202 -2.48 8.16 -0.57
C PHE A 202 -2.87 7.23 -1.71
N ARG A 203 -3.97 7.55 -2.40
CA ARG A 203 -4.35 6.89 -3.66
C ARG A 203 -4.04 7.81 -4.82
N VAL A 204 -3.21 7.37 -5.74
CA VAL A 204 -2.83 8.15 -6.93
C VAL A 204 -3.48 7.52 -8.15
N VAL A 205 -4.21 8.32 -8.92
CA VAL A 205 -4.85 7.89 -10.17
C VAL A 205 -4.31 8.73 -11.31
N HIS A 206 -3.90 8.09 -12.41
CA HIS A 206 -3.31 8.77 -13.55
C HIS A 206 -4.31 8.92 -14.69
N THR A 207 -4.52 10.17 -15.14
CA THR A 207 -5.34 10.57 -16.29
C THR A 207 -6.60 9.72 -16.44
N THR A 208 -6.58 8.78 -17.39
CA THR A 208 -7.71 7.92 -17.76
C THR A 208 -7.54 6.45 -17.34
N ASP A 209 -6.77 6.18 -16.30
CA ASP A 209 -6.64 4.85 -15.73
C ASP A 209 -8.00 4.36 -15.22
N GLY A 210 -8.50 3.27 -15.81
CA GLY A 210 -9.78 2.66 -15.44
C GLY A 210 -9.67 1.58 -14.37
N VAL A 211 -8.46 1.14 -14.00
CA VAL A 211 -8.26 0.11 -12.97
C VAL A 211 -8.82 0.53 -11.61
N PRO A 212 -8.68 1.78 -11.15
CA PRO A 212 -9.30 2.23 -9.90
C PRO A 212 -10.80 2.02 -9.86
N THR A 213 -11.50 2.10 -10.99
CA THR A 213 -12.97 2.03 -11.03
C THR A 213 -13.51 0.71 -11.58
N VAL A 214 -12.65 -0.24 -11.96
CA VAL A 214 -13.02 -1.49 -12.65
C VAL A 214 -13.93 -2.41 -11.83
N ILE A 215 -13.76 -2.45 -10.51
CA ILE A 215 -14.68 -3.14 -9.60
C ILE A 215 -15.71 -2.10 -9.13
N PRO A 216 -16.97 -2.12 -9.57
CA PRO A 216 -17.92 -1.04 -9.30
C PRO A 216 -18.44 -1.03 -7.86
N VAL A 217 -18.85 0.16 -7.41
CA VAL A 217 -19.50 0.35 -6.08
C VAL A 217 -20.81 -0.41 -5.93
N SER A 218 -21.50 -0.73 -7.04
CA SER A 218 -22.74 -1.53 -7.04
C SER A 218 -22.54 -2.97 -6.56
N LEU A 219 -21.29 -3.47 -6.54
CA LEU A 219 -20.93 -4.76 -5.96
C LEU A 219 -20.53 -4.65 -4.47
N GLY A 220 -20.74 -3.48 -3.86
CA GLY A 220 -20.46 -3.21 -2.45
C GLY A 220 -19.00 -2.83 -2.16
N TYR A 221 -18.17 -2.65 -3.19
CA TYR A 221 -16.78 -2.24 -3.05
C TYR A 221 -16.64 -0.72 -2.91
N HIS A 222 -15.70 -0.27 -2.08
CA HIS A 222 -15.42 1.16 -1.89
C HIS A 222 -13.91 1.40 -1.77
N HIS A 223 -13.50 2.56 -2.26
CA HIS A 223 -12.19 3.13 -1.99
C HIS A 223 -12.14 3.79 -0.62
N HIS A 224 -10.95 3.77 -0.04
CA HIS A 224 -10.60 4.50 1.17
C HIS A 224 -9.83 5.78 0.83
N GLY A 225 -9.61 6.59 1.85
CA GLY A 225 -8.61 7.64 1.89
C GLY A 225 -8.87 8.76 0.90
N ILE A 226 -7.79 9.45 0.56
CA ILE A 226 -7.81 10.61 -0.32
C ILE A 226 -7.21 10.23 -1.67
N GLU A 227 -7.93 10.58 -2.73
CA GLU A 227 -7.43 10.48 -4.09
C GLU A 227 -6.63 11.73 -4.49
N TYR A 228 -5.50 11.46 -5.15
CA TYR A 228 -4.66 12.43 -5.82
C TYR A 228 -4.73 12.11 -7.31
N TRP A 229 -5.55 12.86 -8.04
CA TRP A 229 -5.79 12.62 -9.45
C TRP A 229 -4.83 13.44 -10.31
N LEU A 230 -3.92 12.76 -11.00
CA LEU A 230 -3.02 13.34 -12.00
C LEU A 230 -3.80 13.51 -13.31
N SER A 231 -4.60 14.57 -13.40
CA SER A 231 -5.61 14.77 -14.45
C SER A 231 -5.08 14.92 -15.87
N ALA A 232 -3.83 15.36 -16.05
CA ALA A 232 -3.26 15.68 -17.35
C ALA A 232 -1.74 15.45 -17.38
N ASP A 233 -1.26 15.11 -18.58
CA ASP A 233 0.17 15.04 -18.88
C ASP A 233 0.74 16.40 -19.34
N PRO A 234 1.99 16.73 -18.97
CA PRO A 234 2.82 15.99 -18.03
C PRO A 234 2.31 16.09 -16.60
N ALA A 235 2.39 14.98 -15.85
CA ALA A 235 2.06 14.99 -14.43
C ALA A 235 2.95 16.00 -13.68
N SER A 236 2.32 16.89 -12.93
CA SER A 236 2.96 17.98 -12.19
C SER A 236 2.11 18.39 -10.98
N LYS A 237 2.62 19.29 -10.14
CA LYS A 237 1.82 19.89 -9.07
C LYS A 237 0.55 20.58 -9.61
N ASP A 238 0.65 21.27 -10.74
CA ASP A 238 -0.45 22.05 -11.31
C ASP A 238 -1.51 21.18 -11.98
N THR A 239 -1.16 19.95 -12.37
CA THR A 239 -2.08 18.96 -12.95
C THR A 239 -2.54 17.89 -11.95
N THR A 240 -2.20 18.04 -10.66
CA THR A 240 -2.62 17.13 -9.58
C THR A 240 -3.78 17.72 -8.79
N PHE A 241 -4.93 17.07 -8.83
CA PHE A 241 -6.09 17.42 -8.00
C PHE A 241 -6.10 16.62 -6.71
N LEU A 242 -6.37 17.31 -5.59
CA LEU A 242 -6.66 16.70 -4.30
C LEU A 242 -8.17 16.53 -4.18
N CYS A 243 -8.63 15.29 -4.13
CA CYS A 243 -10.05 14.95 -4.09
C CYS A 243 -10.61 14.99 -2.67
N CYS A 244 -11.94 14.94 -2.56
CA CYS A 244 -12.62 14.79 -1.29
C CYS A 244 -12.15 13.51 -0.56
N PRO A 245 -12.04 13.55 0.78
CA PRO A 245 -11.58 12.42 1.60
C PRO A 245 -12.64 11.32 1.82
N ASP A 246 -13.64 11.22 0.94
CA ASP A 246 -14.72 10.23 1.00
C ASP A 246 -14.38 8.94 0.24
N GLY A 247 -13.24 8.93 -0.46
CA GLY A 247 -12.74 7.82 -1.26
C GLY A 247 -13.34 7.72 -2.66
N GLU A 248 -14.49 8.35 -2.94
CA GLU A 248 -15.31 8.14 -4.15
C GLU A 248 -15.80 9.47 -4.76
N ASP A 249 -15.02 10.54 -4.63
CA ASP A 249 -15.34 11.87 -5.13
C ASP A 249 -15.74 11.85 -6.63
N PRO A 250 -17.01 12.15 -6.97
CA PRO A 250 -17.51 12.08 -8.34
C PRO A 250 -16.92 13.15 -9.26
N THR A 251 -16.19 14.13 -8.72
CA THR A 251 -15.55 15.21 -9.48
C THR A 251 -14.09 14.91 -9.86
N CYS A 252 -13.51 13.82 -9.35
CA CYS A 252 -12.14 13.38 -9.64
C CYS A 252 -12.09 12.28 -10.72
N SER A 253 -11.23 11.25 -10.61
CA SER A 253 -11.17 10.17 -11.61
C SER A 253 -12.48 9.36 -11.71
N ALA A 254 -13.39 9.45 -10.74
CA ALA A 254 -14.72 8.88 -10.89
C ALA A 254 -15.59 9.64 -11.92
N SER A 255 -15.21 10.87 -12.31
CA SER A 255 -15.91 11.66 -13.34
C SER A 255 -15.71 11.13 -14.76
N ILE A 256 -14.69 10.29 -14.97
CA ILE A 256 -14.37 9.72 -16.28
C ILE A 256 -14.90 8.28 -16.40
N PRO A 257 -15.38 7.86 -17.59
CA PRO A 257 -15.81 6.48 -17.79
C PRO A 257 -14.68 5.47 -17.55
N SER A 258 -14.96 4.41 -16.78
CA SER A 258 -14.01 3.32 -16.58
C SER A 258 -13.76 2.58 -17.91
N ARG A 259 -12.50 2.52 -18.32
CA ARG A 259 -12.06 1.83 -19.56
C ARG A 259 -11.13 0.65 -19.30
N GLY A 260 -11.12 0.11 -18.07
CA GLY A 260 -10.21 -0.95 -17.66
C GLY A 260 -8.75 -0.51 -17.70
N VAL A 261 -7.84 -1.41 -18.08
CA VAL A 261 -6.41 -1.10 -18.22
C VAL A 261 -6.19 -0.25 -19.48
N THR A 262 -5.71 0.97 -19.31
CA THR A 262 -5.40 1.92 -20.41
C THR A 262 -3.90 2.27 -20.42
N PRO A 263 -3.36 2.96 -21.44
CA PRO A 263 -1.95 3.39 -21.42
C PRO A 263 -1.57 4.31 -20.25
N ALA A 264 -2.56 4.88 -19.56
CA ALA A 264 -2.33 5.68 -18.36
C ALA A 264 -1.93 4.83 -17.14
N HIS A 265 -2.29 3.54 -17.15
CA HIS A 265 -1.97 2.57 -16.10
C HIS A 265 -0.53 2.07 -16.23
#